data_AF-A0A6A3JX52-F1
#
_entry.id   AF-A0A6A3JX52-F1
#
_cell.length_a   1.000
_cell.length_b   1.000
_cell.length_c   1.000
_cell.angle_alpha   90.00
_cell.angle_beta   90.00
_cell.angle_gamma   90.00
#
_symmetry.space_group_name_H-M   'P 1'
#
loop_
_entity.id
_entity.type
_entity.pdbx_description
1 polymer ?
#
loop_
_entity_poly.entity_id
_entity_poly.type
_entity_poly.pdbx_seq_one_letter_code
_entity_poly.pdbx_strand_id
1 'polypeptide(L)'
;MASLGLGDDAALYTLAYFTSAWTQPVDALALPRLRALLDGVNVPDSQHQLIGLLEVRRLEDGGGGGGDANVQRLDPSSFRSLCRHFQVTDLPACVLLDAQGQALTQGSLKALETELRQLHDEDAAPSGADSSWEVLGELLKHSESPGAAWMALRPLWQVDVATIGADIPTSMAVDDPTLVKMREEALELFESGQFLPAASSFVNVLLRCPTCTKSSFNLAVILQTIGETYFAVSCMLRVVALDDSDAVAHTVLRSVYYQEEPDLVVAGYRSILAENRDSHVRAVHSLATLEGATTTKTAAPAYVAEVFDELADTFEEKLVAHLEYRVPWQLVEALQQLSPPGFTPKDSLMEPEWVVADVGCGTGLCGRLLRPHVKHVTGVDISPLMIEKTRAEGSYDALQTADIVPFLEACADESLDLIISADVWIYVGALEQVFELSTRKLRAATGWMAFSIELLPSGTIESSKDDAKGTSLGYRLAPSGRFQHSHEYITSLAKHAGFSLAVQQDISVRKESGEPIPGRIYLLQRVDTASS
;
A
#
# COMPACT_ATOMS: atom_id res chain seq x y z
N MET A 1 11.78 -12.69 27.29
CA MET A 1 11.06 -13.40 26.21
C MET A 1 9.94 -14.17 26.86
N ALA A 2 8.70 -14.05 26.37
CA ALA A 2 7.63 -14.94 26.80
C ALA A 2 7.99 -16.37 26.37
N SER A 3 8.07 -17.30 27.32
CA SER A 3 8.29 -18.71 27.05
C SER A 3 6.94 -19.43 27.00
N LEU A 4 6.82 -20.44 26.13
CA LEU A 4 5.66 -21.33 26.17
C LEU A 4 5.70 -22.17 27.45
N GLY A 5 4.56 -22.24 28.15
CA GLY A 5 4.41 -23.06 29.34
C GLY A 5 4.21 -24.52 28.96
N LEU A 6 5.27 -25.16 28.45
CA LEU A 6 5.26 -26.59 28.16
C LEU A 6 5.24 -27.33 29.52
N GLY A 7 4.16 -28.03 29.83
CA GLY A 7 4.04 -28.80 31.08
C GLY A 7 5.06 -29.94 31.13
N ASP A 8 5.50 -30.33 32.33
CA ASP A 8 6.52 -31.36 32.56
C ASP A 8 6.08 -32.80 32.22
N ASP A 9 4.85 -33.03 31.73
CA ASP A 9 4.31 -34.37 31.47
C ASP A 9 3.89 -34.63 30.00
N ALA A 10 4.49 -35.69 29.45
CA ALA A 10 3.97 -36.69 28.50
C ALA A 10 4.12 -36.53 26.96
N ALA A 11 4.31 -35.34 26.36
CA ALA A 11 4.43 -35.21 24.89
C ALA A 11 5.83 -34.84 24.36
N LEU A 12 6.29 -35.53 23.31
CA LEU A 12 7.58 -35.27 22.65
C LEU A 12 7.56 -34.00 21.79
N TYR A 13 6.38 -33.65 21.27
CA TYR A 13 6.15 -32.48 20.44
C TYR A 13 4.88 -31.74 20.90
N THR A 14 4.81 -30.44 20.61
CA THR A 14 3.64 -29.61 20.91
C THR A 14 3.19 -28.85 19.68
N LEU A 15 1.94 -29.03 19.28
CA LEU A 15 1.29 -28.17 18.29
C LEU A 15 0.68 -26.96 19.01
N ALA A 16 1.31 -25.79 18.85
CA ALA A 16 0.82 -24.53 19.38
C ALA A 16 -0.20 -23.90 18.40
N TYR A 17 -1.44 -23.72 18.87
CA TYR A 17 -2.52 -23.07 18.13
C TYR A 17 -2.69 -21.63 18.62
N PHE A 18 -2.20 -20.66 17.85
CA PHE A 18 -2.29 -19.24 18.15
C PHE A 18 -3.65 -18.69 17.75
N THR A 19 -4.33 -18.01 18.69
CA THR A 19 -5.67 -17.47 18.44
C THR A 19 -6.01 -16.25 19.30
N SER A 20 -7.11 -15.58 18.96
CA SER A 20 -7.71 -14.51 19.75
C SER A 20 -9.24 -14.57 19.75
N ALA A 21 -9.88 -13.62 20.42
CA ALA A 21 -11.33 -13.55 20.50
C ALA A 21 -11.98 -13.25 19.14
N TRP A 22 -11.36 -12.42 18.31
CA TRP A 22 -11.89 -12.08 16.98
C TRP A 22 -11.87 -13.26 16.00
N THR A 23 -11.10 -14.31 16.29
CA THR A 23 -11.01 -15.53 15.48
C THR A 23 -11.93 -16.65 15.95
N GLN A 24 -12.79 -16.39 16.94
CA GLN A 24 -13.70 -17.38 17.51
C GLN A 24 -14.53 -18.17 16.48
N PRO A 25 -15.07 -17.54 15.39
CA PRO A 25 -15.79 -18.30 14.37
C PRO A 25 -14.92 -19.36 13.67
N VAL A 26 -13.61 -19.11 13.52
CA VAL A 26 -12.66 -20.06 12.94
C VAL A 26 -12.29 -21.13 13.96
N ASP A 27 -12.01 -20.72 15.21
CA ASP A 27 -11.70 -21.63 16.32
C ASP A 27 -12.76 -22.72 16.50
N ALA A 28 -14.04 -22.32 16.43
CA ALA A 28 -15.19 -23.22 16.59
C ALA A 28 -15.21 -24.33 15.53
N LEU A 29 -14.61 -24.09 14.36
CA LEU A 29 -14.50 -25.07 13.28
C LEU A 29 -13.19 -25.85 13.35
N ALA A 30 -12.08 -25.17 13.65
CA ALA A 30 -10.73 -25.70 13.58
C ALA A 30 -10.36 -26.57 14.78
N LEU A 31 -10.64 -26.14 16.02
CA LEU A 31 -10.20 -26.84 17.23
C LEU A 31 -10.74 -28.28 17.35
N PRO A 32 -12.03 -28.57 17.07
CA PRO A 32 -12.52 -29.94 17.08
C PRO A 32 -11.81 -30.84 16.06
N ARG A 33 -11.55 -30.31 14.86
CA ARG A 33 -10.85 -31.02 13.78
C ARG A 33 -9.38 -31.24 14.10
N LEU A 34 -8.73 -30.25 14.72
CA LEU A 34 -7.34 -30.35 15.16
C LEU A 34 -7.19 -31.44 16.23
N ARG A 35 -8.14 -31.54 17.17
CA ARG A 35 -8.15 -32.62 18.17
C ARG A 35 -8.34 -33.99 17.51
N ALA A 36 -9.31 -34.14 16.62
CA ALA A 36 -9.52 -35.40 15.89
C ALA A 36 -8.33 -35.80 15.00
N LEU A 37 -7.68 -34.82 14.37
CA LEU A 37 -6.45 -35.01 13.61
C LEU A 37 -5.34 -35.58 14.52
N LEU A 38 -5.11 -34.94 15.67
CA LEU A 38 -4.10 -35.36 16.63
C LEU A 38 -4.42 -36.71 17.28
N ASP A 39 -5.69 -37.04 17.51
CA ASP A 39 -6.11 -38.37 17.97
C ASP A 39 -5.73 -39.46 16.95
N GLY A 40 -5.85 -39.15 15.65
CA GLY A 40 -5.39 -40.05 14.57
C GLY A 40 -3.87 -40.17 14.48
N VAL A 41 -3.13 -39.10 14.81
CA VAL A 41 -1.66 -39.11 14.85
C VAL A 41 -1.12 -39.85 16.08
N ASN A 42 -1.77 -39.70 17.24
CA ASN A 42 -1.34 -40.22 18.54
C ASN A 42 -1.80 -41.67 18.82
N VAL A 43 -1.73 -42.57 17.82
CA VAL A 43 -2.19 -43.99 17.82
C VAL A 43 -2.61 -44.57 19.20
N PRO A 44 -3.82 -45.16 19.36
CA PRO A 44 -4.42 -45.49 20.66
C PRO A 44 -3.66 -46.43 21.62
N ASP A 45 -2.61 -47.14 21.17
CA ASP A 45 -1.90 -48.17 21.96
C ASP A 45 -0.54 -47.70 22.53
N SER A 46 -0.16 -46.44 22.29
CA SER A 46 1.05 -45.86 22.91
C SER A 46 0.74 -45.27 24.29
N GLN A 47 1.47 -45.70 25.33
CA GLN A 47 1.35 -45.17 26.69
C GLN A 47 1.66 -43.65 26.83
N HIS A 48 2.08 -42.98 25.75
CA HIS A 48 2.48 -41.57 25.72
C HIS A 48 1.86 -40.87 24.51
N GLN A 49 1.41 -39.63 24.71
CA GLN A 49 0.96 -38.75 23.62
C GLN A 49 2.17 -38.28 22.83
N LEU A 50 2.19 -38.43 21.51
CA LEU A 50 3.33 -37.99 20.70
C LEU A 50 3.31 -36.46 20.52
N ILE A 51 2.17 -35.92 20.08
CA ILE A 51 1.96 -34.50 19.81
C ILE A 51 0.86 -33.98 20.74
N GLY A 52 1.23 -33.08 21.65
CA GLY A 52 0.32 -32.30 22.49
C GLY A 52 -0.33 -31.15 21.72
N LEU A 53 -1.48 -30.67 22.18
CA LEU A 53 -2.12 -29.45 21.69
C LEU A 53 -2.05 -28.36 22.77
N LEU A 54 -1.45 -27.22 22.43
CA LEU A 54 -1.41 -26.03 23.29
C LEU A 54 -2.14 -24.88 22.62
N GLU A 55 -3.24 -24.42 23.19
CA GLU A 55 -3.91 -23.20 22.74
C GLU A 55 -3.19 -21.98 23.30
N VAL A 56 -2.60 -21.16 22.43
CA VAL A 56 -1.98 -19.89 22.80
C VAL A 56 -2.95 -18.77 22.48
N ARG A 57 -3.58 -18.20 23.52
CA ARG A 57 -4.67 -17.23 23.38
C ARG A 57 -4.25 -15.84 23.86
N ARG A 58 -4.46 -14.83 23.02
CA ARG A 58 -4.36 -13.43 23.42
C ARG A 58 -5.48 -13.06 24.41
N LEU A 59 -5.13 -12.47 25.55
CA LEU A 59 -6.05 -11.91 26.52
C LEU A 59 -6.68 -10.60 26.02
N GLU A 60 -7.94 -10.40 26.38
CA GLU A 60 -8.60 -9.11 26.31
C GLU A 60 -8.27 -8.29 27.57
N ASP A 61 -8.32 -6.97 27.46
CA ASP A 61 -8.12 -6.09 28.61
C ASP A 61 -9.17 -6.39 29.69
N GLY A 62 -8.72 -6.87 30.86
CA GLY A 62 -9.58 -7.20 32.00
C GLY A 62 -10.02 -8.67 32.12
N GLY A 63 -9.55 -9.57 31.26
CA GLY A 63 -9.85 -11.02 31.36
C GLY A 63 -9.02 -11.74 32.42
N GLY A 64 -9.64 -12.17 33.52
CA GLY A 64 -9.01 -12.99 34.57
C GLY A 64 -8.72 -14.43 34.12
N GLY A 65 -7.55 -14.96 34.50
CA GLY A 65 -7.07 -16.28 34.11
C GLY A 65 -7.76 -17.43 34.86
N GLY A 66 -8.57 -18.22 34.16
CA GLY A 66 -8.95 -19.58 34.57
C GLY A 66 -7.90 -20.58 34.07
N GLY A 67 -7.35 -21.40 34.96
CA GLY A 67 -6.30 -22.38 34.66
C GLY A 67 -6.85 -23.62 33.97
N ASP A 68 -6.79 -23.63 32.64
CA ASP A 68 -6.80 -24.88 31.86
C ASP A 68 -5.34 -25.17 31.49
N ALA A 69 -4.87 -26.37 31.79
CA ALA A 69 -3.46 -26.74 31.59
C ALA A 69 -3.03 -26.67 30.12
N ASN A 70 -3.98 -26.80 29.18
CA ASN A 70 -3.72 -26.79 27.74
C ASN A 70 -4.00 -25.43 27.07
N VAL A 71 -4.24 -24.37 27.85
CA VAL A 71 -4.50 -23.02 27.33
C VAL A 71 -3.58 -22.00 27.98
N GLN A 72 -2.58 -21.55 27.22
CA GLN A 72 -1.72 -20.45 27.62
C GLN A 72 -2.33 -19.12 27.22
N ARG A 73 -2.68 -18.30 28.21
CA ARG A 73 -3.23 -16.96 28.00
C ARG A 73 -2.15 -15.90 28.19
N LEU A 74 -1.97 -15.04 27.19
CA LEU A 74 -0.92 -14.02 27.18
C LEU A 74 -1.54 -12.62 27.02
N ASP A 75 -1.01 -11.64 27.74
CA ASP A 75 -1.34 -10.23 27.48
C ASP A 75 -0.95 -9.83 26.04
N PRO A 76 -1.55 -8.76 25.48
CA PRO A 76 -1.31 -8.36 24.09
C PRO A 76 0.18 -8.22 23.72
N SER A 77 1.00 -7.67 24.61
CA SER A 77 2.42 -7.42 24.33
C SER A 77 3.25 -8.70 24.30
N SER A 78 3.02 -9.60 25.27
CA SER A 78 3.66 -10.92 25.33
C SER A 78 3.21 -11.80 24.17
N PHE A 79 1.92 -11.77 23.83
CA PHE A 79 1.35 -12.51 22.71
C PHE A 79 1.97 -12.09 21.38
N ARG A 80 2.05 -10.77 21.11
CA ARG A 80 2.69 -10.23 19.89
C ARG A 80 4.17 -10.58 19.81
N SER A 81 4.89 -10.49 20.93
CA SER A 81 6.30 -10.87 20.99
C SER A 81 6.52 -12.34 20.63
N LEU A 82 5.62 -13.21 21.07
CA LEU A 82 5.66 -14.63 20.77
C LEU A 82 5.27 -14.90 19.30
N CYS A 83 4.26 -14.22 18.78
CA CYS A 83 3.88 -14.31 17.36
C CYS A 83 5.04 -13.88 16.46
N ARG A 84 5.75 -12.79 16.79
CA ARG A 84 6.96 -12.36 16.07
C ARG A 84 8.05 -13.43 16.08
N HIS A 85 8.29 -14.05 17.24
CA HIS A 85 9.31 -15.10 17.37
C HIS A 85 9.04 -16.28 16.42
N PHE A 86 7.78 -16.69 16.29
CA PHE A 86 7.37 -17.77 15.41
C PHE A 86 6.88 -17.32 14.03
N GLN A 87 7.05 -16.04 13.68
CA GLN A 87 6.62 -15.45 12.41
C GLN A 87 5.12 -15.66 12.10
N VAL A 88 4.29 -15.76 13.14
CA VAL A 88 2.82 -15.81 13.02
C VAL A 88 2.34 -14.40 12.73
N THR A 89 1.94 -14.10 11.49
CA THR A 89 1.51 -12.77 11.03
C THR A 89 0.00 -12.64 10.80
N ASP A 90 -0.73 -13.76 10.82
CA ASP A 90 -2.19 -13.82 10.76
C ASP A 90 -2.71 -14.85 11.79
N LEU A 91 -3.98 -14.73 12.17
CA LEU A 91 -4.61 -15.62 13.15
C LEU A 91 -5.93 -16.19 12.65
N PRO A 92 -6.27 -17.45 13.00
CA PRO A 92 -5.45 -18.37 13.81
C PRO A 92 -4.29 -19.01 13.05
N ALA A 93 -3.30 -19.56 13.77
CA ALA A 93 -2.13 -20.21 13.17
C ALA A 93 -1.64 -21.42 13.98
N CYS A 94 -1.02 -22.39 13.31
CA CYS A 94 -0.44 -23.59 13.93
C CYS A 94 1.08 -23.58 13.81
N VAL A 95 1.78 -23.84 14.90
CA VAL A 95 3.25 -23.99 14.93
C VAL A 95 3.58 -25.29 15.66
N LEU A 96 4.32 -26.19 15.01
CA LEU A 96 4.77 -27.43 15.63
C LEU A 96 6.12 -27.22 16.32
N LEU A 97 6.24 -27.66 17.57
CA LEU A 97 7.38 -27.43 18.44
C LEU A 97 7.97 -28.75 18.94
N ASP A 98 9.29 -28.79 19.10
CA ASP A 98 9.98 -29.87 19.82
C ASP A 98 9.89 -29.72 21.34
N ALA A 99 10.44 -30.69 22.07
CA ALA A 99 10.51 -30.69 23.53
C ALA A 99 11.34 -29.52 24.12
N GLN A 100 12.14 -28.82 23.31
CA GLN A 100 12.88 -27.62 23.70
C GLN A 100 12.14 -26.33 23.32
N GLY A 101 10.92 -26.44 22.76
CA GLY A 101 10.10 -25.32 22.33
C GLY A 101 10.58 -24.64 21.05
N GLN A 102 11.43 -25.29 20.25
CA GLN A 102 11.86 -24.77 18.95
C GLN A 102 10.87 -25.18 17.86
N ALA A 103 10.59 -24.24 16.94
CA ALA A 103 9.72 -24.51 15.80
C ALA A 103 10.37 -25.51 14.83
N LEU A 104 9.62 -26.55 14.48
CA LEU A 104 10.04 -27.53 13.50
C LEU A 104 9.83 -27.02 12.07
N THR A 105 10.78 -27.36 11.21
CA THR A 105 10.68 -27.08 9.76
C THR A 105 9.98 -28.23 9.04
N GLN A 106 9.54 -27.99 7.80
CA GLN A 106 8.99 -29.04 6.94
C GLN A 106 9.96 -30.24 6.75
N GLY A 107 11.26 -29.99 6.73
CA GLY A 107 12.29 -31.04 6.66
C GLY A 107 12.33 -31.90 7.93
N SER A 108 12.16 -31.26 9.08
CA SER A 108 12.06 -31.94 10.38
C SER A 108 10.80 -32.80 10.49
N LEU A 109 9.69 -32.38 9.87
CA LEU A 109 8.43 -33.13 9.89
C LEU A 109 8.51 -34.46 9.12
N LYS A 110 9.15 -34.48 7.94
CA LYS A 110 9.37 -35.73 7.17
C LYS A 110 10.27 -36.72 7.92
N ALA A 111 11.27 -36.20 8.62
CA ALA A 111 12.13 -37.03 9.46
C ALA A 111 11.34 -37.64 10.62
N LEU A 112 10.50 -36.83 11.28
CA LEU A 112 9.59 -37.28 12.34
C LEU A 112 8.63 -38.39 11.86
N GLU A 113 7.98 -38.19 10.72
CA GLU A 113 7.10 -39.19 10.11
C GLU A 113 7.85 -40.52 9.86
N THR A 114 9.08 -40.44 9.34
CA THR A 114 9.91 -41.62 9.05
C THR A 114 10.32 -42.35 10.32
N GLU A 115 10.73 -41.62 11.36
CA GLU A 115 11.15 -42.17 12.65
C GLU A 115 9.99 -42.89 13.37
N LEU A 116 8.77 -42.37 13.24
CA LEU A 116 7.57 -42.97 13.84
C LEU A 116 7.04 -44.19 13.09
N ARG A 117 7.17 -44.21 11.75
CA ARG A 117 6.90 -45.40 10.93
C ARG A 117 7.85 -46.55 11.32
N GLN A 118 9.12 -46.24 11.62
CA GLN A 118 10.10 -47.23 12.08
C GLN A 118 9.83 -47.78 13.49
N LEU A 119 9.17 -47.00 14.35
CA LEU A 119 8.82 -47.40 15.72
C LEU A 119 7.59 -48.31 15.82
N HIS A 120 6.73 -48.35 14.79
CA HIS A 120 5.42 -49.04 14.85
C HIS A 120 5.31 -50.38 14.08
N ASP A 121 6.40 -50.91 13.53
CA ASP A 121 6.47 -52.22 12.82
C ASP A 121 5.62 -52.30 11.53
N GLU A 122 6.17 -52.87 10.45
CA GLU A 122 5.71 -52.65 9.05
C GLU A 122 4.32 -53.23 8.67
N ASP A 123 3.61 -53.94 9.55
CA ASP A 123 2.44 -54.76 9.16
C ASP A 123 1.07 -54.31 9.70
N ALA A 124 0.96 -53.14 10.34
CA ALA A 124 -0.34 -52.61 10.78
C ALA A 124 -0.48 -51.11 10.51
N ALA A 125 -0.60 -50.70 9.25
CA ALA A 125 -1.15 -49.39 8.94
C ALA A 125 -2.64 -49.39 9.31
N PRO A 126 -3.10 -48.60 10.31
CA PRO A 126 -4.53 -48.39 10.49
C PRO A 126 -5.03 -47.66 9.26
N SER A 127 -6.09 -48.16 8.63
CA SER A 127 -6.80 -47.43 7.56
C SER A 127 -7.32 -46.10 8.13
N GLY A 128 -6.56 -45.02 7.98
CA GLY A 128 -6.84 -43.68 8.51
C GLY A 128 -5.64 -42.93 9.11
N ALA A 129 -4.57 -43.61 9.55
CA ALA A 129 -3.39 -42.94 10.12
C ALA A 129 -2.55 -42.21 9.06
N ASP A 130 -2.42 -42.80 7.85
CA ASP A 130 -1.71 -42.17 6.73
C ASP A 130 -2.38 -40.83 6.32
N SER A 131 -3.71 -40.73 6.33
CA SER A 131 -4.41 -39.48 6.00
C SER A 131 -4.20 -38.38 7.05
N SER A 132 -4.06 -38.72 8.35
CA SER A 132 -3.83 -37.71 9.39
C SER A 132 -2.44 -37.09 9.30
N TRP A 133 -1.42 -37.89 8.97
CA TRP A 133 -0.06 -37.36 8.73
C TRP A 133 0.01 -36.48 7.48
N GLU A 134 -0.71 -36.85 6.41
CA GLU A 134 -0.82 -36.02 5.20
C GLU A 134 -1.46 -34.67 5.51
N VAL A 135 -2.59 -34.65 6.22
CA VAL A 135 -3.29 -33.42 6.61
C VAL A 135 -2.43 -32.55 7.54
N LEU A 136 -1.75 -33.15 8.53
CA LEU A 136 -0.82 -32.41 9.41
C LEU A 136 0.36 -31.83 8.60
N GLY A 137 0.87 -32.60 7.63
CA GLY A 137 1.91 -32.14 6.72
C GLY A 137 1.47 -30.96 5.85
N GLU A 138 0.24 -30.97 5.35
CA GLU A 138 -0.32 -29.83 4.61
C GLU A 138 -0.56 -28.60 5.48
N LEU A 139 -1.06 -28.79 6.71
CA LEU A 139 -1.28 -27.73 7.68
C LEU A 139 0.01 -26.94 8.00
N LEU A 140 1.14 -27.63 8.00
CA LEU A 140 2.46 -27.06 8.32
C LEU A 140 3.25 -26.60 7.08
N LYS A 141 2.73 -26.82 5.86
CA LYS A 141 3.40 -26.42 4.59
C LYS A 141 3.25 -24.94 4.27
N HIS A 142 2.15 -24.31 4.69
CA HIS A 142 1.79 -22.97 4.23
C HIS A 142 2.23 -21.90 5.23
N SER A 143 3.42 -21.35 5.00
CA SER A 143 4.00 -20.25 5.80
C SER A 143 4.13 -18.93 5.03
N GLU A 144 3.34 -18.70 3.96
CA GLU A 144 3.42 -17.47 3.16
C GLU A 144 2.09 -16.69 3.13
N SER A 145 2.22 -15.36 3.14
CA SER A 145 1.23 -14.27 3.31
C SER A 145 0.04 -14.26 2.31
N PRO A 146 -0.98 -13.39 2.47
CA PRO A 146 -2.10 -13.50 3.39
C PRO A 146 -3.37 -13.96 2.65
N GLY A 147 -3.65 -15.27 2.63
CA GLY A 147 -5.05 -15.73 2.61
C GLY A 147 -5.70 -15.44 3.97
N ALA A 148 -7.03 -15.35 4.08
CA ALA A 148 -7.68 -15.38 5.40
C ALA A 148 -7.06 -16.55 6.18
N ALA A 149 -6.68 -16.40 7.46
CA ALA A 149 -6.07 -17.47 8.23
C ALA A 149 -6.77 -18.85 8.10
N TRP A 150 -8.08 -18.84 7.82
CA TRP A 150 -8.83 -19.96 7.26
C TRP A 150 -8.12 -20.80 6.17
N MET A 151 -7.53 -20.17 5.14
CA MET A 151 -6.87 -20.82 4.01
C MET A 151 -5.66 -21.64 4.47
N ALA A 152 -4.91 -21.15 5.45
CA ALA A 152 -3.81 -21.91 6.06
C ALA A 152 -4.34 -23.14 6.80
N LEU A 153 -5.54 -23.06 7.37
CA LEU A 153 -6.17 -24.17 8.07
C LEU A 153 -6.93 -25.14 7.14
N ARG A 154 -7.20 -24.77 5.88
CA ARG A 154 -8.02 -25.54 4.91
C ARG A 154 -7.80 -27.06 4.91
N PRO A 155 -6.59 -27.61 5.11
CA PRO A 155 -6.41 -29.06 5.23
C PRO A 155 -7.30 -29.72 6.29
N LEU A 156 -7.61 -29.05 7.41
CA LEU A 156 -8.47 -29.61 8.47
C LEU A 156 -9.90 -29.92 7.99
N TRP A 157 -10.35 -29.34 6.88
CA TRP A 157 -11.70 -29.52 6.34
C TRP A 157 -11.93 -30.93 5.81
N GLN A 158 -10.85 -31.68 5.60
CA GLN A 158 -10.85 -33.10 5.22
C GLN A 158 -11.04 -34.02 6.44
N VAL A 159 -10.95 -33.49 7.67
CA VAL A 159 -11.07 -34.25 8.92
C VAL A 159 -12.54 -34.33 9.32
N ASP A 160 -13.08 -35.54 9.31
CA ASP A 160 -14.44 -35.82 9.77
C ASP A 160 -14.52 -35.76 11.30
N VAL A 161 -15.50 -35.01 11.80
CA VAL A 161 -15.80 -34.91 13.24
C VAL A 161 -17.28 -35.13 13.46
N ALA A 162 -17.63 -36.10 14.31
CA ALA A 162 -19.03 -36.51 14.56
C ALA A 162 -19.89 -35.46 15.31
N THR A 163 -19.30 -34.34 15.73
CA THR A 163 -20.03 -33.26 16.40
C THR A 163 -21.02 -32.57 15.45
N ILE A 164 -22.30 -32.62 15.83
CA ILE A 164 -23.50 -32.13 15.11
C ILE A 164 -23.50 -30.61 14.79
N GLY A 165 -22.44 -29.85 15.12
CA GLY A 165 -22.44 -28.38 15.08
C GLY A 165 -21.33 -27.68 14.29
N ALA A 166 -20.44 -28.40 13.60
CA ALA A 166 -19.27 -27.78 12.95
C ALA A 166 -19.28 -27.93 11.42
N ASP A 167 -20.41 -27.61 10.78
CA ASP A 167 -20.48 -27.58 9.32
C ASP A 167 -19.58 -26.47 8.76
N ILE A 168 -18.83 -26.83 7.73
CA ILE A 168 -17.98 -25.92 6.96
C ILE A 168 -18.89 -24.89 6.29
N PRO A 169 -18.71 -23.57 6.54
CA PRO A 169 -19.46 -22.55 5.83
C PRO A 169 -19.38 -22.70 4.32
N THR A 170 -20.53 -22.65 3.64
CA THR A 170 -20.59 -22.64 2.18
C THR A 170 -19.98 -21.35 1.64
N SER A 171 -19.20 -21.46 0.56
CA SER A 171 -18.66 -20.28 -0.13
C SER A 171 -19.78 -19.44 -0.75
N MET A 172 -19.61 -18.12 -0.71
CA MET A 172 -20.60 -17.15 -1.20
C MET A 172 -19.91 -16.13 -2.11
N ALA A 173 -20.66 -15.56 -3.06
CA ALA A 173 -20.16 -14.47 -3.90
C ALA A 173 -20.02 -13.17 -3.08
N VAL A 174 -19.11 -12.28 -3.49
CA VAL A 174 -18.83 -10.99 -2.82
C VAL A 174 -20.08 -10.09 -2.70
N ASP A 175 -20.99 -10.19 -3.67
CA ASP A 175 -22.23 -9.41 -3.75
C ASP A 175 -23.49 -10.21 -3.40
N ASP A 176 -23.33 -11.39 -2.79
CA ASP A 176 -24.46 -12.15 -2.27
C ASP A 176 -25.23 -11.31 -1.21
N PRO A 177 -26.57 -11.17 -1.31
CA PRO A 177 -27.35 -10.34 -0.40
C PRO A 177 -27.18 -10.69 1.08
N THR A 178 -27.00 -11.98 1.40
CA THR A 178 -26.74 -12.42 2.77
C THR A 178 -25.35 -11.97 3.23
N LEU A 179 -24.34 -12.04 2.36
CA LEU A 179 -22.99 -11.59 2.68
C LEU A 179 -22.91 -10.07 2.82
N VAL A 180 -23.65 -9.32 1.98
CA VAL A 180 -23.83 -7.86 2.12
C VAL A 180 -24.42 -7.53 3.49
N LYS A 181 -25.54 -8.17 3.86
CA LYS A 181 -26.18 -7.96 5.15
C LYS A 181 -25.26 -8.27 6.33
N MET A 182 -24.49 -9.36 6.27
CA MET A 182 -23.50 -9.69 7.30
C MET A 182 -22.44 -8.59 7.48
N ARG A 183 -22.03 -7.92 6.38
CA ARG A 183 -21.08 -6.79 6.44
C ARG A 183 -21.72 -5.54 7.04
N GLU A 184 -22.98 -5.27 6.71
CA GLU A 184 -23.74 -4.14 7.28
C GLU A 184 -23.90 -4.31 8.79
N GLU A 185 -24.31 -5.48 9.26
CA GLU A 185 -24.42 -5.81 10.69
C GLU A 185 -23.06 -5.70 11.41
N ALA A 186 -21.97 -6.15 10.77
CA ALA A 186 -20.62 -5.99 11.31
C ALA A 186 -20.18 -4.52 11.42
N LEU A 187 -20.62 -3.67 10.49
CA LEU A 187 -20.34 -2.24 10.51
C LEU A 187 -21.15 -1.52 11.60
N GLU A 188 -22.41 -1.89 11.83
CA GLU A 188 -23.20 -1.37 12.95
C GLU A 188 -22.54 -1.68 14.30
N LEU A 189 -21.99 -2.89 14.45
CA LEU A 189 -21.21 -3.25 15.64
C LEU A 189 -19.98 -2.34 15.80
N PHE A 190 -19.25 -2.06 14.72
CA PHE A 190 -18.12 -1.15 14.73
C PHE A 190 -18.51 0.28 15.14
N GLU A 191 -19.56 0.83 14.54
CA GLU A 191 -20.05 2.19 14.81
C GLU A 191 -20.54 2.36 16.25
N SER A 192 -21.08 1.30 16.86
CA SER A 192 -21.47 1.27 18.27
C SER A 192 -20.30 1.05 19.25
N GLY A 193 -19.06 0.96 18.76
CA GLY A 193 -17.85 0.76 19.57
C GLY A 193 -17.61 -0.70 19.99
N GLN A 194 -18.37 -1.66 19.45
CA GLN A 194 -18.23 -3.09 19.74
C GLN A 194 -17.18 -3.72 18.82
N PHE A 195 -15.92 -3.35 18.99
CA PHE A 195 -14.83 -3.69 18.08
C PHE A 195 -14.57 -5.21 17.95
N LEU A 196 -14.50 -5.96 19.06
CA LEU A 196 -14.25 -7.41 18.99
C LEU A 196 -15.40 -8.19 18.35
N PRO A 197 -16.69 -7.95 18.71
CA PRO A 197 -17.82 -8.53 17.97
C PRO A 197 -17.84 -8.16 16.48
N ALA A 198 -17.50 -6.92 16.13
CA ALA A 198 -17.38 -6.48 14.73
C ALA A 198 -16.28 -7.26 14.00
N ALA A 199 -15.09 -7.39 14.60
CA ALA A 199 -13.98 -8.15 14.05
C ALA A 199 -14.36 -9.63 13.82
N SER A 200 -14.98 -10.28 14.82
CA SER A 200 -15.51 -11.65 14.68
C SER A 200 -16.52 -11.78 13.55
N SER A 201 -17.39 -10.78 13.38
CA SER A 201 -18.38 -10.77 12.30
C SER A 201 -17.71 -10.65 10.92
N PHE A 202 -16.71 -9.79 10.76
CA PHE A 202 -15.92 -9.72 9.54
C PHE A 202 -15.11 -11.00 9.27
N VAL A 203 -14.55 -11.63 10.29
CA VAL A 203 -13.93 -12.96 10.16
C VAL A 203 -14.95 -13.98 9.65
N ASN A 204 -16.17 -13.97 10.17
CA ASN A 204 -17.24 -14.88 9.72
C ASN A 204 -17.67 -14.63 8.25
N VAL A 205 -17.60 -13.38 7.78
CA VAL A 205 -17.75 -13.05 6.35
C VAL A 205 -16.59 -13.62 5.53
N LEU A 206 -15.35 -13.42 5.98
CA LEU A 206 -14.15 -13.91 5.30
C LEU A 206 -14.08 -15.45 5.24
N LEU A 207 -14.71 -16.15 6.18
CA LEU A 207 -14.88 -17.62 6.10
C LEU A 207 -15.72 -18.06 4.90
N ARG A 208 -16.67 -17.24 4.46
CA ARG A 208 -17.56 -17.53 3.31
C ARG A 208 -17.02 -16.93 2.01
N CYS A 209 -16.31 -15.81 2.10
CA CYS A 209 -15.75 -15.11 0.97
C CYS A 209 -14.35 -14.55 1.29
N PRO A 210 -13.30 -15.39 1.19
CA PRO A 210 -11.92 -14.97 1.49
C PRO A 210 -11.39 -13.84 0.61
N THR A 211 -11.98 -13.66 -0.58
CA THR A 211 -11.63 -12.61 -1.55
C THR A 211 -12.37 -11.29 -1.32
N CYS A 212 -13.14 -11.17 -0.23
CA CYS A 212 -13.85 -9.93 0.09
C CYS A 212 -12.87 -8.85 0.60
N THR A 213 -12.40 -8.00 -0.32
CA THR A 213 -11.49 -6.88 -0.02
C THR A 213 -12.08 -5.93 1.03
N LYS A 214 -13.37 -5.57 0.89
CA LYS A 214 -14.10 -4.70 1.85
C LYS A 214 -14.05 -5.22 3.30
N SER A 215 -14.22 -6.53 3.50
CA SER A 215 -14.17 -7.13 4.83
C SER A 215 -12.75 -7.24 5.37
N SER A 216 -11.76 -7.50 4.51
CA SER A 216 -10.35 -7.49 4.90
C SER A 216 -9.89 -6.09 5.32
N PHE A 217 -10.31 -5.06 4.57
CA PHE A 217 -10.05 -3.66 4.89
C PHE A 217 -10.67 -3.27 6.24
N ASN A 218 -11.96 -3.53 6.44
CA ASN A 218 -12.64 -3.19 7.69
C ASN A 218 -12.07 -3.94 8.90
N LEU A 219 -11.71 -5.22 8.73
CA LEU A 219 -11.03 -5.97 9.79
C LEU A 219 -9.67 -5.34 10.14
N ALA A 220 -8.87 -4.92 9.15
CA ALA A 220 -7.60 -4.23 9.39
C ALA A 220 -7.79 -2.93 10.20
N VAL A 221 -8.78 -2.12 9.84
CA VAL A 221 -9.13 -0.88 10.57
C VAL A 221 -9.52 -1.17 12.01
N ILE A 222 -10.33 -2.21 12.25
CA ILE A 222 -10.73 -2.60 13.61
C ILE A 222 -9.51 -3.06 14.42
N LEU A 223 -8.67 -3.93 13.86
CA LEU A 223 -7.48 -4.43 14.53
C LEU A 223 -6.52 -3.30 14.88
N GLN A 224 -6.30 -2.34 13.98
CA GLN A 224 -5.55 -1.13 14.27
C GLN A 224 -6.19 -0.32 15.42
N THR A 225 -7.51 -0.13 15.39
CA THR A 225 -8.26 0.65 16.40
C THR A 225 -8.08 0.08 17.81
N ILE A 226 -7.99 -1.26 17.94
CA ILE A 226 -7.75 -1.93 19.22
C ILE A 226 -6.25 -2.15 19.52
N GLY A 227 -5.36 -1.48 18.79
CA GLY A 227 -3.91 -1.49 19.01
C GLY A 227 -3.18 -2.73 18.47
N GLU A 228 -3.82 -3.52 17.61
CA GLU A 228 -3.28 -4.74 17.00
C GLU A 228 -2.79 -4.52 15.56
N THR A 229 -2.00 -3.45 15.36
CA THR A 229 -1.40 -3.08 14.07
C THR A 229 -0.62 -4.25 13.43
N TYR A 230 0.07 -5.05 14.24
CA TYR A 230 0.79 -6.24 13.82
C TYR A 230 -0.06 -7.21 12.98
N PHE A 231 -1.31 -7.46 13.39
CA PHE A 231 -2.25 -8.33 12.66
C PHE A 231 -3.05 -7.57 11.59
N ALA A 232 -3.23 -6.26 11.75
CA ALA A 232 -3.87 -5.40 10.75
C ALA A 232 -3.09 -5.37 9.42
N VAL A 233 -1.76 -5.43 9.47
CA VAL A 233 -0.89 -5.45 8.27
C VAL A 233 -1.25 -6.59 7.32
N SER A 234 -1.39 -7.81 7.83
CA SER A 234 -1.75 -8.99 7.00
C SER A 234 -3.12 -8.81 6.32
N CYS A 235 -4.11 -8.29 7.05
CA CYS A 235 -5.44 -8.01 6.52
C CYS A 235 -5.40 -6.97 5.39
N MET A 236 -4.59 -5.92 5.51
CA MET A 236 -4.48 -4.88 4.49
C MET A 236 -3.64 -5.32 3.28
N LEU A 237 -2.58 -6.10 3.50
CA LEU A 237 -1.82 -6.71 2.40
C LEU A 237 -2.69 -7.64 1.56
N ARG A 238 -3.71 -8.29 2.15
CA ARG A 238 -4.69 -9.08 1.41
C ARG A 238 -5.54 -8.22 0.46
N VAL A 239 -5.88 -7.00 0.87
CA VAL A 239 -6.60 -6.06 -0.01
C VAL A 239 -5.73 -5.77 -1.22
N VAL A 240 -4.48 -5.36 -1.02
CA VAL A 240 -3.53 -5.08 -2.11
C VAL A 240 -3.29 -6.29 -3.01
N ALA A 241 -3.15 -7.49 -2.44
CA ALA A 241 -2.91 -8.71 -3.22
C ALA A 241 -4.10 -9.11 -4.11
N LEU A 242 -5.32 -8.71 -3.74
CA LEU A 242 -6.55 -9.00 -4.49
C LEU A 242 -6.92 -7.84 -5.43
N ASP A 243 -6.57 -6.61 -5.04
CA ASP A 243 -6.91 -5.37 -5.71
C ASP A 243 -5.80 -4.32 -5.50
N ASP A 244 -4.79 -4.35 -6.36
CA ASP A 244 -3.69 -3.37 -6.35
C ASP A 244 -4.18 -1.94 -6.64
N SER A 245 -5.37 -1.78 -7.24
CA SER A 245 -5.92 -0.45 -7.55
C SER A 245 -6.40 0.30 -6.30
N ASP A 246 -6.56 -0.38 -5.15
CA ASP A 246 -6.99 0.26 -3.90
C ASP A 246 -5.92 1.21 -3.33
N ALA A 247 -5.99 2.47 -3.76
CA ALA A 247 -5.09 3.54 -3.35
C ALA A 247 -5.12 3.79 -1.84
N VAL A 248 -6.26 3.53 -1.17
CA VAL A 248 -6.41 3.75 0.27
C VAL A 248 -5.65 2.67 1.03
N ALA A 249 -5.77 1.41 0.64
CA ALA A 249 -5.04 0.30 1.26
C ALA A 249 -3.52 0.52 1.20
N HIS A 250 -3.02 0.93 0.02
CA HIS A 250 -1.61 1.29 -0.15
C HIS A 250 -1.17 2.45 0.74
N THR A 251 -2.00 3.50 0.84
CA THR A 251 -1.71 4.67 1.68
C THR A 251 -1.67 4.30 3.16
N VAL A 252 -2.63 3.50 3.64
CA VAL A 252 -2.66 3.01 5.03
C VAL A 252 -1.40 2.19 5.33
N LEU A 253 -1.00 1.28 4.43
CA LEU A 253 0.23 0.51 4.60
C LEU A 253 1.48 1.39 4.69
N ARG A 254 1.63 2.37 3.79
CA ARG A 254 2.84 3.22 3.73
C ARG A 254 2.93 4.27 4.83
N SER A 255 1.81 4.87 5.19
CA SER A 255 1.78 6.06 6.05
C SER A 255 1.40 5.74 7.49
N VAL A 256 0.62 4.69 7.72
CA VAL A 256 0.13 4.32 9.06
C VAL A 256 0.87 3.09 9.56
N TYR A 257 0.72 1.95 8.89
CA TYR A 257 1.25 0.69 9.42
C TYR A 257 2.77 0.60 9.36
N TYR A 258 3.41 1.20 8.35
CA TYR A 258 4.86 1.25 8.27
C TYR A 258 5.53 1.95 9.47
N GLN A 259 4.85 2.88 10.14
CA GLN A 259 5.39 3.58 11.31
C GLN A 259 5.57 2.66 12.52
N GLU A 260 4.71 1.65 12.66
CA GLU A 260 4.73 0.69 13.77
C GLU A 260 5.37 -0.65 13.37
N GLU A 261 5.18 -1.07 12.12
CA GLU A 261 5.48 -2.41 11.62
C GLU A 261 6.23 -2.38 10.26
N PRO A 262 7.38 -1.70 10.13
CA PRO A 262 8.05 -1.47 8.85
C PRO A 262 8.51 -2.78 8.18
N ASP A 263 9.10 -3.70 8.95
CA ASP A 263 9.62 -4.96 8.43
C ASP A 263 8.51 -5.84 7.85
N LEU A 264 7.33 -5.87 8.49
CA LEU A 264 6.19 -6.66 8.04
C LEU A 264 5.57 -6.08 6.76
N VAL A 265 5.43 -4.76 6.69
CA VAL A 265 4.88 -4.09 5.49
C VAL A 265 5.79 -4.33 4.29
N VAL A 266 7.11 -4.16 4.46
CA VAL A 266 8.10 -4.39 3.39
C VAL A 266 8.13 -5.86 2.97
N ALA A 267 8.19 -6.80 3.93
CA ALA A 267 8.15 -8.22 3.63
C ALA A 267 6.85 -8.62 2.91
N GLY A 268 5.73 -8.04 3.30
CA GLY A 268 4.43 -8.23 2.68
C GLY A 268 4.39 -7.80 1.22
N TYR A 269 4.84 -6.58 0.91
CA TYR A 269 4.93 -6.12 -0.47
C TYR A 269 5.88 -6.98 -1.31
N ARG A 270 7.04 -7.38 -0.77
CA ARG A 270 7.97 -8.28 -1.46
C ARG A 270 7.33 -9.63 -1.78
N SER A 271 6.55 -10.19 -0.86
CA SER A 271 5.81 -11.45 -1.06
C SER A 271 4.78 -11.31 -2.19
N ILE A 272 3.96 -10.24 -2.19
CA ILE A 272 2.97 -9.99 -3.26
C ILE A 272 3.67 -9.87 -4.63
N LEU A 273 4.79 -9.16 -4.68
CA LEU A 273 5.51 -8.87 -5.92
C LEU A 273 6.36 -10.04 -6.45
N ALA A 274 6.55 -11.12 -5.67
CA ALA A 274 7.31 -12.28 -6.12
C ALA A 274 6.70 -12.93 -7.38
N GLU A 275 5.37 -12.91 -7.48
CA GLU A 275 4.63 -13.52 -8.60
C GLU A 275 3.82 -12.49 -9.42
N ASN A 276 3.58 -11.29 -8.89
CA ASN A 276 2.63 -10.33 -9.48
C ASN A 276 3.26 -8.99 -9.93
N ARG A 277 4.57 -8.97 -10.17
CA ARG A 277 5.30 -7.71 -10.42
C ARG A 277 4.76 -6.87 -11.59
N ASP A 278 4.30 -7.53 -12.64
CA ASP A 278 3.80 -6.84 -13.85
C ASP A 278 2.36 -6.32 -13.70
N SER A 279 1.56 -6.93 -12.82
CA SER A 279 0.16 -6.56 -12.60
C SER A 279 -0.05 -5.63 -11.41
N HIS A 280 0.84 -5.64 -10.42
CA HIS A 280 0.71 -4.87 -9.19
C HIS A 280 1.63 -3.64 -9.19
N VAL A 281 1.32 -2.69 -10.07
CA VAL A 281 2.14 -1.51 -10.33
C VAL A 281 2.21 -0.57 -9.11
N ARG A 282 1.13 -0.45 -8.34
CA ARG A 282 1.06 0.37 -7.11
C ARG A 282 1.83 -0.29 -5.96
N ALA A 283 1.83 -1.61 -5.85
CA ALA A 283 2.70 -2.33 -4.92
C ALA A 283 4.18 -2.13 -5.25
N VAL A 284 4.58 -2.18 -6.53
CA VAL A 284 5.98 -1.89 -6.95
C VAL A 284 6.38 -0.49 -6.51
N HIS A 285 5.54 0.51 -6.80
CA HIS A 285 5.78 1.89 -6.40
C HIS A 285 5.84 2.06 -4.88
N SER A 286 4.95 1.38 -4.16
CA SER A 286 4.88 1.43 -2.71
C SER A 286 6.12 0.82 -2.06
N LEU A 287 6.60 -0.33 -2.54
CA LEU A 287 7.81 -0.95 -2.04
C LEU A 287 9.03 -0.05 -2.29
N ALA A 288 9.18 0.51 -3.50
CA ALA A 288 10.28 1.43 -3.82
C ALA A 288 10.28 2.67 -2.91
N THR A 289 9.09 3.20 -2.63
CA THR A 289 8.90 4.31 -1.68
C THR A 289 9.41 3.96 -0.28
N LEU A 290 9.06 2.77 0.22
CA LEU A 290 9.40 2.34 1.58
C LEU A 290 10.87 1.94 1.74
N GLU A 291 11.47 1.36 0.70
CA GLU A 291 12.89 0.99 0.69
C GLU A 291 13.83 2.20 0.49
N GLY A 292 13.26 3.40 0.36
CA GLY A 292 14.04 4.64 0.19
C GLY A 292 14.81 4.67 -1.13
N ALA A 293 14.31 3.98 -2.17
CA ALA A 293 14.91 4.00 -3.49
C ALA A 293 14.79 5.41 -4.09
N THR A 294 15.76 6.27 -3.81
CA THR A 294 15.99 7.56 -4.50
C THR A 294 16.36 7.38 -5.97
N THR A 295 16.53 6.14 -6.43
CA THR A 295 16.99 5.78 -7.78
C THR A 295 15.88 5.70 -8.83
N THR A 296 14.60 5.69 -8.44
CA THR A 296 13.50 5.79 -9.41
C THR A 296 13.45 7.22 -9.95
N LYS A 297 13.94 7.40 -11.17
CA LYS A 297 13.98 8.71 -11.85
C LYS A 297 12.60 9.27 -12.15
N THR A 298 11.59 8.41 -12.29
CA THR A 298 10.20 8.75 -12.60
C THR A 298 9.26 7.75 -11.90
N ALA A 299 8.04 8.17 -11.56
CA ALA A 299 6.97 7.22 -11.24
C ALA A 299 6.61 6.43 -12.51
N ALA A 300 6.09 5.20 -12.36
CA ALA A 300 5.66 4.42 -13.53
C ALA A 300 4.52 5.18 -14.25
N PRO A 301 4.63 5.44 -15.57
CA PRO A 301 3.60 6.20 -16.31
C PRO A 301 2.18 5.63 -16.13
N ALA A 302 2.04 4.30 -16.08
CA ALA A 302 0.77 3.62 -15.81
C ALA A 302 0.20 3.93 -14.41
N TYR A 303 1.05 3.95 -13.37
CA TYR A 303 0.64 4.32 -12.01
C TYR A 303 0.07 5.75 -11.96
N VAL A 304 0.73 6.69 -12.63
CA VAL A 304 0.28 8.09 -12.68
C VAL A 304 -1.07 8.19 -13.39
N ALA A 305 -1.23 7.52 -14.53
CA ALA A 305 -2.48 7.51 -15.28
C ALA A 305 -3.66 6.92 -14.46
N GLU A 306 -3.46 5.77 -13.80
CA GLU A 306 -4.49 5.13 -12.98
C GLU A 306 -4.95 6.00 -11.81
N VAL A 307 -4.01 6.63 -11.09
CA VAL A 307 -4.33 7.54 -9.97
C VAL A 307 -5.23 8.69 -10.44
N PHE A 308 -4.95 9.26 -11.61
CA PHE A 308 -5.75 10.36 -12.13
C PHE A 308 -7.08 9.90 -12.75
N ASP A 309 -7.10 8.76 -13.44
CA ASP A 309 -8.33 8.16 -13.98
C ASP A 309 -9.37 7.93 -12.87
N GLU A 310 -8.96 7.38 -11.72
CA GLU A 310 -9.82 7.17 -10.54
C GLU A 310 -10.32 8.48 -9.92
N LEU A 311 -9.47 9.50 -9.89
CA LEU A 311 -9.81 10.79 -9.27
C LEU A 311 -10.65 11.67 -10.18
N ALA A 312 -10.64 11.43 -11.49
CA ALA A 312 -11.14 12.35 -12.50
C ALA A 312 -12.56 12.86 -12.20
N ASP A 313 -13.49 12.03 -11.69
CA ASP A 313 -14.92 12.42 -11.48
C ASP A 313 -15.09 13.32 -10.26
N THR A 314 -14.16 13.23 -9.32
CA THR A 314 -14.23 13.92 -8.03
C THR A 314 -13.06 14.88 -7.83
N PHE A 315 -12.25 15.10 -8.88
CA PHE A 315 -10.95 15.75 -8.79
C PHE A 315 -11.07 17.18 -8.25
N GLU A 316 -11.92 18.00 -8.86
CA GLU A 316 -12.08 19.40 -8.43
C GLU A 316 -12.73 19.52 -7.05
N GLU A 317 -13.77 18.72 -6.77
CA GLU A 317 -14.43 18.72 -5.46
C GLU A 317 -13.47 18.30 -4.35
N LYS A 318 -12.72 17.21 -4.53
CA LYS A 318 -11.76 16.72 -3.53
C LYS A 318 -10.56 17.64 -3.40
N LEU A 319 -9.85 17.98 -4.49
CA LEU A 319 -8.64 18.78 -4.37
C LEU A 319 -8.92 20.24 -4.01
N VAL A 320 -9.85 20.90 -4.72
CA VAL A 320 -10.05 22.35 -4.58
C VAL A 320 -10.89 22.68 -3.35
N ALA A 321 -11.97 21.93 -3.10
CA ALA A 321 -12.88 22.25 -1.99
C ALA A 321 -12.43 21.62 -0.66
N HIS A 322 -11.92 20.38 -0.66
CA HIS A 322 -11.56 19.68 0.58
C HIS A 322 -10.08 19.73 0.93
N LEU A 323 -9.18 19.66 -0.06
CA LEU A 323 -7.74 19.71 0.17
C LEU A 323 -7.13 21.11 -0.04
N GLU A 324 -7.97 22.14 -0.23
CA GLU A 324 -7.54 23.54 -0.40
C GLU A 324 -6.43 23.73 -1.46
N TYR A 325 -6.46 22.93 -2.53
CA TYR A 325 -5.51 23.02 -3.64
C TYR A 325 -5.66 24.36 -4.38
N ARG A 326 -4.58 25.15 -4.46
CA ARG A 326 -4.59 26.51 -5.04
C ARG A 326 -3.45 26.79 -6.03
N VAL A 327 -2.64 25.80 -6.38
CA VAL A 327 -1.45 25.99 -7.24
C VAL A 327 -1.76 26.63 -8.60
N PRO A 328 -2.82 26.26 -9.35
CA PRO A 328 -3.14 26.90 -10.62
C PRO A 328 -3.35 28.41 -10.49
N TRP A 329 -4.08 28.85 -9.46
CA TRP A 329 -4.29 30.26 -9.16
C TRP A 329 -3.00 30.96 -8.77
N GLN A 330 -2.19 30.36 -7.90
CA GLN A 330 -0.92 30.94 -7.46
C GLN A 330 0.06 31.15 -8.63
N LEU A 331 0.14 30.20 -9.57
CA LEU A 331 0.99 30.35 -10.76
C LEU A 331 0.49 31.45 -11.70
N VAL A 332 -0.81 31.50 -11.97
CA VAL A 332 -1.39 32.52 -12.87
C VAL A 332 -1.36 33.91 -12.23
N GLU A 333 -1.60 34.03 -10.93
CA GLU A 333 -1.45 35.28 -10.18
C GLU A 333 0.01 35.76 -10.20
N ALA A 334 0.98 34.86 -10.03
CA ALA A 334 2.39 35.21 -10.13
C ALA A 334 2.76 35.72 -11.54
N LEU A 335 2.22 35.11 -12.60
CA LEU A 335 2.39 35.60 -13.99
C LEU A 335 1.75 36.97 -14.18
N GLN A 336 0.54 37.20 -13.66
CA GLN A 336 -0.14 38.48 -13.73
C GLN A 336 0.64 39.58 -12.98
N GLN A 337 1.13 39.28 -11.77
CA GLN A 337 1.91 40.23 -10.97
C GLN A 337 3.25 40.57 -11.62
N LEU A 338 3.93 39.57 -12.19
CA LEU A 338 5.19 39.77 -12.90
C LEU A 338 4.98 40.55 -14.21
N SER A 339 3.81 40.40 -14.84
CA SER A 339 3.44 41.00 -16.13
C SER A 339 4.53 40.87 -17.21
N PRO A 340 4.94 39.63 -17.60
CA PRO A 340 5.91 39.44 -18.65
C PRO A 340 5.48 40.09 -19.98
N PRO A 341 6.43 40.60 -20.79
CA PRO A 341 6.12 41.11 -22.12
C PRO A 341 5.37 40.07 -22.98
N GLY A 342 4.21 40.45 -23.50
CA GLY A 342 3.33 39.59 -24.31
C GLY A 342 2.29 38.78 -23.52
N PHE A 343 2.38 38.73 -22.18
CA PHE A 343 1.30 38.20 -21.35
C PHE A 343 0.22 39.26 -21.20
N THR A 344 -0.92 39.05 -21.87
CA THR A 344 -1.97 40.07 -21.98
C THR A 344 -2.73 40.24 -20.66
N PRO A 345 -2.83 41.45 -20.07
CA PRO A 345 -3.68 41.68 -18.90
C PRO A 345 -5.15 41.37 -19.21
N LYS A 346 -5.91 40.89 -18.21
CA LYS A 346 -7.32 40.46 -18.40
C LYS A 346 -8.22 41.52 -19.05
N ASP A 347 -7.99 42.78 -18.71
CA ASP A 347 -8.79 43.93 -19.19
C ASP A 347 -8.14 44.64 -20.40
N SER A 348 -7.16 44.02 -21.05
CA SER A 348 -6.47 44.58 -22.21
C SER A 348 -7.36 44.56 -23.46
N LEU A 349 -7.22 45.59 -24.30
CA LEU A 349 -7.83 45.65 -25.63
C LEU A 349 -6.95 45.01 -26.71
N MET A 350 -5.74 44.55 -26.36
CA MET A 350 -4.84 43.88 -27.29
C MET A 350 -5.16 42.39 -27.36
N GLU A 351 -5.16 41.83 -28.58
CA GLU A 351 -5.28 40.39 -28.80
C GLU A 351 -4.10 39.65 -28.15
N PRO A 352 -4.35 38.57 -27.40
CA PRO A 352 -3.28 37.72 -26.88
C PRO A 352 -2.42 37.09 -27.99
N GLU A 353 -1.11 36.97 -27.74
CA GLU A 353 -0.16 36.41 -28.72
C GLU A 353 0.46 35.08 -28.27
N TRP A 354 0.51 34.82 -26.97
CA TRP A 354 1.23 33.67 -26.41
C TRP A 354 0.65 32.31 -26.80
N VAL A 355 1.53 31.39 -27.17
CA VAL A 355 1.25 29.97 -27.37
C VAL A 355 1.73 29.19 -26.15
N VAL A 356 0.83 28.48 -25.49
CA VAL A 356 1.08 27.84 -24.19
C VAL A 356 0.91 26.33 -24.27
N ALA A 357 1.81 25.60 -23.60
CA ALA A 357 1.62 24.21 -23.24
C ALA A 357 1.36 24.10 -21.72
N ASP A 358 0.21 23.54 -21.36
CA ASP A 358 -0.13 23.16 -19.99
C ASP A 358 0.07 21.65 -19.84
N VAL A 359 1.17 21.29 -19.19
CA VAL A 359 1.66 19.92 -19.11
C VAL A 359 1.24 19.32 -17.78
N GLY A 360 0.46 18.23 -17.83
CA GLY A 360 -0.30 17.70 -16.71
C GLY A 360 -1.54 18.57 -16.42
N CYS A 361 -2.34 18.82 -17.46
CA CYS A 361 -3.44 19.79 -17.39
C CYS A 361 -4.61 19.34 -16.48
N GLY A 362 -4.68 18.06 -16.10
CA GLY A 362 -5.74 17.50 -15.26
C GLY A 362 -7.13 17.79 -15.83
N THR A 363 -8.02 18.32 -14.99
CA THR A 363 -9.38 18.77 -15.36
C THR A 363 -9.45 20.20 -15.95
N GLY A 364 -8.30 20.80 -16.24
CA GLY A 364 -8.24 22.02 -17.05
C GLY A 364 -8.20 23.35 -16.29
N LEU A 365 -7.88 23.33 -14.99
CA LEU A 365 -7.87 24.52 -14.13
C LEU A 365 -6.93 25.62 -14.63
N CYS A 366 -5.70 25.26 -15.03
CA CYS A 366 -4.74 26.22 -15.57
C CYS A 366 -5.23 26.83 -16.88
N GLY A 367 -5.74 26.03 -17.82
CA GLY A 367 -6.29 26.52 -19.09
C GLY A 367 -7.44 27.51 -18.90
N ARG A 368 -8.38 27.24 -17.99
CA ARG A 368 -9.47 28.16 -17.63
C ARG A 368 -8.95 29.52 -17.19
N LEU A 369 -7.94 29.53 -16.33
CA LEU A 369 -7.34 30.75 -15.79
C LEU A 369 -6.50 31.50 -16.83
N LEU A 370 -5.82 30.78 -17.72
CA LEU A 370 -4.95 31.35 -18.75
C LEU A 370 -5.71 31.87 -19.97
N ARG A 371 -6.89 31.32 -20.29
CA ARG A 371 -7.62 31.59 -21.53
C ARG A 371 -7.77 33.08 -21.89
N PRO A 372 -8.04 34.01 -20.94
CA PRO A 372 -8.16 35.44 -21.24
C PRO A 372 -6.83 36.12 -21.62
N HIS A 373 -5.69 35.48 -21.33
CA HIS A 373 -4.36 36.09 -21.39
C HIS A 373 -3.52 35.63 -22.58
N VAL A 374 -3.95 34.55 -23.26
CA VAL A 374 -3.11 33.82 -24.22
C VAL A 374 -3.87 33.48 -25.50
N LYS A 375 -3.12 33.33 -26.60
CA LYS A 375 -3.68 33.09 -27.94
C LYS A 375 -4.15 31.66 -28.11
N HIS A 376 -3.31 30.73 -27.65
CA HIS A 376 -3.49 29.30 -27.86
C HIS A 376 -3.03 28.52 -26.63
N VAL A 377 -3.83 27.56 -26.17
CA VAL A 377 -3.48 26.64 -25.09
C VAL A 377 -3.62 25.20 -25.55
N THR A 378 -2.50 24.47 -25.53
CA THR A 378 -2.49 23.01 -25.66
C THR A 378 -2.42 22.39 -24.27
N GLY A 379 -3.40 21.57 -23.92
CA GLY A 379 -3.41 20.79 -22.68
C GLY A 379 -2.92 19.37 -22.93
N VAL A 380 -2.06 18.88 -22.05
CA VAL A 380 -1.47 17.54 -22.14
C VAL A 380 -1.64 16.84 -20.82
N ASP A 381 -2.15 15.62 -20.85
CA ASP A 381 -2.26 14.78 -19.66
C ASP A 381 -2.03 13.32 -20.04
N ILE A 382 -1.48 12.55 -19.10
CA ILE A 382 -1.26 11.13 -19.32
C ILE A 382 -2.56 10.32 -19.18
N SER A 383 -3.53 10.84 -18.42
CA SER A 383 -4.85 10.24 -18.22
C SER A 383 -5.79 10.55 -19.39
N PRO A 384 -6.29 9.53 -20.11
CA PRO A 384 -7.33 9.71 -21.11
C PRO A 384 -8.61 10.33 -20.54
N LEU A 385 -9.00 9.96 -19.31
CA LEU A 385 -10.22 10.45 -18.65
C LEU A 385 -10.10 11.93 -18.24
N MET A 386 -8.92 12.39 -17.82
CA MET A 386 -8.67 13.81 -17.56
C MET A 386 -8.82 14.63 -18.85
N ILE A 387 -8.27 14.14 -19.96
CA ILE A 387 -8.42 14.78 -21.26
C ILE A 387 -9.88 14.82 -21.71
N GLU A 388 -10.65 13.75 -21.49
CA GLU A 388 -12.08 13.72 -21.81
C GLU A 388 -12.86 14.79 -21.04
N LYS A 389 -12.58 14.95 -19.74
CA LYS A 389 -13.24 15.96 -18.89
C LYS A 389 -12.88 17.37 -19.29
N THR A 390 -11.59 17.63 -19.47
CA THR A 390 -11.10 18.94 -19.89
C THR A 390 -11.65 19.35 -21.26
N ARG A 391 -11.91 18.39 -22.15
CA ARG A 391 -12.55 18.66 -23.45
C ARG A 391 -13.96 19.23 -23.29
N ALA A 392 -14.73 18.76 -22.31
CA ALA A 392 -16.09 19.26 -22.07
C ALA A 392 -16.11 20.72 -21.60
N GLU A 393 -15.03 21.18 -20.94
CA GLU A 393 -14.88 22.55 -20.42
C GLU A 393 -14.50 23.60 -21.49
N GLY A 394 -14.07 23.18 -22.67
CA GLY A 394 -13.83 24.06 -23.83
C GLY A 394 -12.74 25.13 -23.65
N SER A 395 -11.87 24.99 -22.66
CA SER A 395 -10.87 26.00 -22.28
C SER A 395 -9.53 25.87 -23.00
N TYR A 396 -9.37 24.82 -23.81
CA TYR A 396 -8.17 24.49 -24.55
C TYR A 396 -8.44 24.45 -26.05
N ASP A 397 -7.49 24.91 -26.85
CA ASP A 397 -7.57 24.86 -28.31
C ASP A 397 -7.14 23.50 -28.87
N ALA A 398 -6.28 22.79 -28.13
CA ALA A 398 -5.86 21.43 -28.43
C ALA A 398 -5.66 20.62 -27.14
N LEU A 399 -5.94 19.31 -27.22
CA LEU A 399 -5.76 18.38 -26.11
C LEU A 399 -5.05 17.11 -26.60
N GLN A 400 -4.07 16.63 -25.83
CA GLN A 400 -3.31 15.43 -26.17
C GLN A 400 -3.19 14.50 -24.96
N THR A 401 -3.44 13.21 -25.18
CA THR A 401 -3.14 12.17 -24.20
C THR A 401 -1.71 11.70 -24.42
N ALA A 402 -0.77 12.19 -23.62
CA ALA A 402 0.65 11.90 -23.77
C ALA A 402 1.40 12.14 -22.45
N ASP A 403 2.54 11.46 -22.30
CA ASP A 403 3.52 11.78 -21.26
C ASP A 403 4.30 13.07 -21.63
N ILE A 404 4.84 13.74 -20.61
CA ILE A 404 5.54 15.03 -20.67
C ILE A 404 6.65 15.03 -21.71
N VAL A 405 7.57 14.06 -21.62
CA VAL A 405 8.78 14.01 -22.46
C VAL A 405 8.42 13.76 -23.93
N PRO A 406 7.64 12.72 -24.29
CA PRO A 406 7.19 12.51 -25.67
C PRO A 406 6.45 13.71 -26.28
N PHE A 407 5.61 14.39 -25.49
CA PHE A 407 4.93 15.60 -25.95
C PHE A 407 5.93 16.71 -26.28
N LEU A 408 6.84 17.03 -25.35
CA LEU A 408 7.84 18.07 -25.56
C LEU A 408 8.75 17.76 -26.75
N GLU A 409 9.16 16.50 -26.93
CA GLU A 409 9.96 16.07 -28.09
C GLU A 409 9.24 16.32 -29.43
N ALA A 410 7.92 16.13 -29.46
CA ALA A 410 7.10 16.35 -30.66
C ALA A 410 6.85 17.83 -30.99
N CYS A 411 6.96 18.74 -30.01
CA CYS A 411 6.86 20.17 -30.26
C CYS A 411 7.99 20.68 -31.18
N ALA A 412 7.72 21.70 -31.98
CA ALA A 412 8.77 22.39 -32.72
C ALA A 412 9.66 23.21 -31.76
N ASP A 413 10.92 23.41 -32.12
CA ASP A 413 11.82 24.26 -31.34
C ASP A 413 11.34 25.72 -31.39
N GLU A 414 11.47 26.43 -30.26
CA GLU A 414 11.07 27.83 -30.11
C GLU A 414 9.61 28.15 -30.50
N SER A 415 8.71 27.16 -30.39
CA SER A 415 7.30 27.31 -30.74
C SER A 415 6.41 27.78 -29.59
N LEU A 416 6.89 27.72 -28.35
CA LEU A 416 6.11 27.99 -27.14
C LEU A 416 6.57 29.28 -26.44
N ASP A 417 5.61 30.05 -25.95
CA ASP A 417 5.86 31.23 -25.12
C ASP A 417 5.86 30.86 -23.63
N LEU A 418 5.07 29.85 -23.24
CA LEU A 418 4.97 29.35 -21.87
C LEU A 418 4.82 27.84 -21.84
N ILE A 419 5.56 27.19 -20.94
CA ILE A 419 5.29 25.85 -20.44
C ILE A 419 4.87 26.00 -18.98
N ILE A 420 3.65 25.58 -18.65
CA ILE A 420 3.11 25.62 -17.28
C ILE A 420 2.81 24.21 -16.78
N SER A 421 3.03 23.97 -15.49
CA SER A 421 2.75 22.68 -14.84
C SER A 421 2.42 22.88 -13.36
N ALA A 422 1.17 22.66 -12.97
CA ALA A 422 0.70 22.82 -11.60
C ALA A 422 0.59 21.46 -10.88
N ASP A 423 1.46 21.23 -9.89
CA ASP A 423 1.48 20.01 -9.05
C ASP A 423 1.67 18.70 -9.84
N VAL A 424 2.58 18.72 -10.82
CA VAL A 424 2.89 17.55 -11.69
C VAL A 424 4.28 16.97 -11.40
N TRP A 425 5.26 17.81 -11.07
CA TRP A 425 6.63 17.36 -10.81
C TRP A 425 6.74 16.44 -9.59
N ILE A 426 5.74 16.42 -8.73
CA ILE A 426 5.58 15.42 -7.66
C ILE A 426 5.52 13.96 -8.17
N TYR A 427 5.41 13.73 -9.48
CA TYR A 427 5.48 12.40 -10.11
C TYR A 427 6.78 12.17 -10.93
N VAL A 428 7.66 13.16 -10.98
CA VAL A 428 8.92 13.14 -11.76
C VAL A 428 10.10 13.47 -10.85
N GLY A 429 10.94 12.48 -10.54
CA GLY A 429 12.12 12.69 -9.69
C GLY A 429 13.20 13.49 -10.41
N ALA A 430 13.77 12.92 -11.47
CA ALA A 430 14.82 13.50 -12.29
C ALA A 430 14.23 14.49 -13.31
N LEU A 431 14.49 15.78 -13.14
CA LEU A 431 13.93 16.85 -13.97
C LEU A 431 14.88 17.33 -15.08
N GLU A 432 16.08 16.77 -15.21
CA GLU A 432 17.10 17.20 -16.18
C GLU A 432 16.56 17.25 -17.61
N GLN A 433 15.97 16.15 -18.08
CA GLN A 433 15.45 16.04 -19.44
C GLN A 433 14.27 17.00 -19.70
N VAL A 434 13.41 17.20 -18.68
CA VAL A 434 12.27 18.12 -18.78
C VAL A 434 12.77 19.56 -18.93
N PHE A 435 13.79 19.97 -18.16
CA PHE A 435 14.39 21.29 -18.27
C PHE A 435 15.08 21.48 -19.62
N GLU A 436 15.88 20.51 -20.08
CA GLU A 436 16.56 20.57 -21.37
C GLU A 436 15.59 20.72 -22.55
N LEU A 437 14.53 19.91 -22.56
CA LEU A 437 13.49 19.99 -23.59
C LEU A 437 12.72 21.31 -23.47
N SER A 438 12.33 21.73 -22.27
CA SER A 438 11.59 22.97 -22.05
C SER A 438 12.36 24.18 -22.59
N THR A 439 13.65 24.32 -22.30
CA THR A 439 14.48 25.39 -22.88
C THR A 439 14.42 25.39 -24.40
N ARG A 440 14.57 24.22 -25.02
CA ARG A 440 14.59 24.09 -26.49
C ARG A 440 13.27 24.49 -27.14
N LYS A 441 12.14 24.14 -26.53
CA LYS A 441 10.80 24.39 -27.09
C LYS A 441 10.27 25.79 -26.81
N LEU A 442 10.76 26.45 -25.76
CA LEU A 442 10.41 27.83 -25.43
C LEU A 442 11.10 28.83 -26.35
N ARG A 443 10.52 30.00 -26.62
CA ARG A 443 11.16 31.06 -27.42
C ARG A 443 12.44 31.59 -26.76
N ALA A 444 13.49 31.81 -27.54
CA ALA A 444 14.82 32.18 -27.02
C ALA A 444 14.85 33.44 -26.15
N ALA A 445 14.11 34.49 -26.53
CA ALA A 445 14.16 35.79 -25.86
C ALA A 445 13.00 36.05 -24.89
N THR A 446 11.90 35.30 -25.02
CA THR A 446 10.62 35.61 -24.33
C THR A 446 9.98 34.41 -23.67
N GLY A 447 10.57 33.23 -23.77
CA GLY A 447 9.98 32.00 -23.26
C GLY A 447 10.01 31.86 -21.75
N TRP A 448 8.94 31.32 -21.17
CA TRP A 448 8.77 31.14 -19.73
C TRP A 448 8.46 29.69 -19.36
N MET A 449 8.96 29.27 -18.20
CA MET A 449 8.56 28.03 -17.56
C MET A 449 7.98 28.35 -16.18
N ALA A 450 6.76 27.91 -15.90
CA ALA A 450 6.06 28.17 -14.64
C ALA A 450 5.60 26.86 -13.99
N PHE A 451 6.00 26.59 -12.76
CA PHE A 451 5.66 25.31 -12.13
C PHE A 451 5.71 25.31 -10.62
N SER A 452 5.18 24.26 -10.00
CA SER A 452 5.31 23.98 -8.57
C SER A 452 6.10 22.70 -8.28
N ILE A 453 6.63 22.59 -7.06
CA ILE A 453 7.22 21.38 -6.48
C ILE A 453 6.70 21.16 -5.05
N GLU A 454 6.74 19.92 -4.57
CA GLU A 454 6.81 19.65 -3.12
C GLU A 454 8.24 19.86 -2.64
N LEU A 455 8.40 20.55 -1.51
CA LEU A 455 9.71 20.93 -1.02
C LEU A 455 10.38 19.77 -0.26
N LEU A 456 11.60 19.42 -0.65
CA LEU A 456 12.45 18.52 0.14
C LEU A 456 13.00 19.27 1.36
N PRO A 457 12.69 18.83 2.60
CA PRO A 457 13.17 19.53 3.80
C PRO A 457 14.70 19.51 3.93
N SER A 458 15.30 20.65 4.25
CA SER A 458 16.74 20.75 4.48
C SER A 458 17.19 19.78 5.59
N GLY A 459 18.23 18.98 5.31
CA GLY A 459 18.79 18.01 6.27
C GLY A 459 18.21 16.59 6.19
N THR A 460 17.29 16.30 5.26
CA THR A 460 16.72 14.94 5.07
C THR A 460 17.45 14.09 4.02
N ILE A 461 18.47 14.63 3.33
CA ILE A 461 19.34 13.82 2.49
C ILE A 461 20.38 13.17 3.39
N GLU A 462 20.08 11.96 3.87
CA GLU A 462 21.13 11.06 4.32
C GLU A 462 21.97 10.71 3.09
N SER A 463 23.27 10.99 3.16
CA SER A 463 24.22 10.59 2.14
C SER A 463 24.16 9.07 2.00
N SER A 464 23.50 8.59 0.94
CA SER A 464 23.48 7.18 0.61
C SER A 464 24.93 6.72 0.36
N LYS A 465 25.33 5.61 0.99
CA LYS A 465 26.71 5.09 0.87
C LYS A 465 27.02 4.46 -0.49
N ASP A 466 26.05 4.39 -1.39
CA ASP A 466 26.18 3.74 -2.71
C ASP A 466 26.36 4.72 -3.88
N ASP A 467 26.45 6.03 -3.63
CA ASP A 467 26.78 6.99 -4.69
C ASP A 467 28.28 6.99 -4.99
N ALA A 468 28.72 6.07 -5.84
CA ALA A 468 30.07 6.01 -6.42
C ALA A 468 30.47 7.27 -7.24
N LYS A 469 29.69 8.36 -7.19
CA LYS A 469 29.94 9.67 -7.81
C LYS A 469 29.72 10.89 -6.91
N GLY A 470 29.41 10.72 -5.61
CA GLY A 470 29.39 11.85 -4.66
C GLY A 470 28.41 12.99 -4.97
N THR A 471 27.43 12.80 -5.85
CA THR A 471 26.36 13.76 -6.12
C THR A 471 25.14 13.40 -5.29
N SER A 472 24.86 14.12 -4.21
CA SER A 472 23.58 14.03 -3.51
C SER A 472 22.45 14.33 -4.51
N LEU A 473 21.62 13.33 -4.82
CA LEU A 473 20.43 13.54 -5.65
C LEU A 473 19.54 14.58 -4.96
N GLY A 474 19.28 15.70 -5.64
CA GLY A 474 18.54 16.82 -5.09
C GLY A 474 17.02 16.63 -5.06
N TYR A 475 16.57 15.38 -5.06
CA TYR A 475 15.18 14.96 -4.99
C TYR A 475 15.05 13.61 -4.27
N ARG A 476 13.85 13.30 -3.76
CA ARG A 476 13.55 12.05 -3.06
C ARG A 476 12.09 11.65 -3.25
N LEU A 477 11.81 10.36 -3.36
CA LEU A 477 10.46 9.82 -3.25
C LEU A 477 10.05 9.75 -1.75
N ALA A 478 9.08 10.56 -1.34
CA ALA A 478 8.61 10.62 0.04
C ALA A 478 7.65 9.46 0.38
N PRO A 479 7.43 9.11 1.66
CA PRO A 479 6.51 8.03 2.08
C PRO A 479 5.08 8.15 1.53
N SER A 480 4.66 9.36 1.18
CA SER A 480 3.39 9.62 0.49
C SER A 480 3.30 8.93 -0.88
N GLY A 481 4.44 8.59 -1.49
CA GLY A 481 4.55 8.07 -2.86
C GLY A 481 4.77 9.16 -3.90
N ARG A 482 5.17 10.37 -3.49
CA ARG A 482 5.43 11.51 -4.38
C ARG A 482 6.82 12.08 -4.19
N PHE A 483 7.37 12.65 -5.25
CA PHE A 483 8.68 13.27 -5.25
C PHE A 483 8.67 14.64 -4.57
N GLN A 484 9.71 14.87 -3.79
CA GLN A 484 10.08 16.15 -3.21
C GLN A 484 11.41 16.59 -3.82
N HIS A 485 11.55 17.88 -4.13
CA HIS A 485 12.76 18.45 -4.74
C HIS A 485 13.38 19.50 -3.84
N SER A 486 14.71 19.57 -3.81
CA SER A 486 15.43 20.62 -3.11
C SER A 486 15.47 21.90 -3.93
N HIS A 487 15.58 23.02 -3.24
CA HIS A 487 15.75 24.32 -3.88
C HIS A 487 17.04 24.38 -4.70
N GLU A 488 18.12 23.81 -4.18
CA GLU A 488 19.45 23.80 -4.80
C GLU A 488 19.42 23.03 -6.12
N TYR A 489 18.65 21.93 -6.16
CA TYR A 489 18.45 21.14 -7.36
C TYR A 489 17.78 21.95 -8.47
N ILE A 490 16.62 22.56 -8.17
CA ILE A 490 15.87 23.37 -9.13
C ILE A 490 16.71 24.55 -9.63
N THR A 491 17.43 25.23 -8.73
CA THR A 491 18.27 26.38 -9.09
C THR A 491 19.46 25.98 -9.96
N SER A 492 20.06 24.82 -9.66
CA SER A 492 21.12 24.24 -10.47
C SER A 492 20.60 23.89 -11.88
N LEU A 493 19.46 23.20 -11.97
CA LEU A 493 18.85 22.86 -13.26
C LEU A 493 18.52 24.09 -14.09
N ALA A 494 17.89 25.09 -13.49
CA ALA A 494 17.56 26.35 -14.15
C ALA A 494 18.81 26.98 -14.77
N LYS A 495 19.90 27.10 -14.00
CA LYS A 495 21.16 27.67 -14.49
C LYS A 495 21.78 26.85 -15.62
N HIS A 496 21.84 25.52 -15.48
CA HIS A 496 22.44 24.65 -16.49
C HIS A 496 21.64 24.62 -17.80
N ALA A 497 20.32 24.67 -17.71
CA ALA A 497 19.42 24.66 -18.85
C ALA A 497 19.24 26.05 -19.49
N GLY A 498 19.87 27.11 -18.98
CA GLY A 498 19.81 28.45 -19.58
C GLY A 498 18.59 29.28 -19.18
N PHE A 499 18.12 29.13 -17.95
CA PHE A 499 17.06 29.94 -17.36
C PHE A 499 17.59 30.92 -16.30
N SER A 500 16.95 32.08 -16.20
CA SER A 500 17.04 32.98 -15.05
C SER A 500 15.82 32.78 -14.15
N LEU A 501 16.04 32.82 -12.83
CA LEU A 501 14.98 32.73 -11.83
C LEU A 501 14.33 34.11 -11.65
N ALA A 502 13.05 34.25 -12.02
CA ALA A 502 12.31 35.49 -11.89
C ALA A 502 11.42 35.53 -10.64
N VAL A 503 10.70 34.44 -10.37
CA VAL A 503 9.87 34.30 -9.17
C VAL A 503 10.19 33.00 -8.47
N GLN A 504 10.31 33.10 -7.14
CA GLN A 504 10.38 32.00 -6.22
C GLN A 504 9.48 32.32 -5.03
N GLN A 505 8.49 31.48 -4.76
CA GLN A 505 7.55 31.72 -3.67
C GLN A 505 7.17 30.41 -2.98
N ASP A 506 7.33 30.40 -1.64
CA ASP A 506 6.84 29.31 -0.80
C ASP A 506 5.32 29.30 -0.78
N ILE A 507 4.75 28.11 -0.92
CA ILE A 507 3.31 27.88 -0.96
C ILE A 507 2.93 26.66 -0.12
N SER A 508 1.65 26.59 0.26
CA SER A 508 1.02 25.31 0.59
C SER A 508 0.46 24.74 -0.71
N VAL A 509 0.94 23.58 -1.15
CA VAL A 509 0.50 22.94 -2.39
C VAL A 509 -0.96 22.53 -2.28
N ARG A 510 -1.25 21.78 -1.22
CA ARG A 510 -2.57 21.28 -0.80
C ARG A 510 -2.49 20.88 0.68
N LYS A 511 -3.62 20.51 1.27
CA LYS A 511 -3.68 19.81 2.55
C LYS A 511 -3.67 18.31 2.33
N GLU A 512 -3.06 17.58 3.25
CA GLU A 512 -3.16 16.12 3.37
C GLU A 512 -3.35 15.74 4.82
N SER A 513 -4.36 14.91 5.09
CA SER A 513 -4.76 14.55 6.46
C SER A 513 -4.98 15.79 7.36
N GLY A 514 -5.41 16.91 6.78
CA GLY A 514 -5.62 18.18 7.45
C GLY A 514 -4.39 19.11 7.51
N GLU A 515 -3.18 18.61 7.22
CA GLU A 515 -1.93 19.35 7.31
C GLU A 515 -1.49 19.93 5.95
N PRO A 516 -0.99 21.18 5.90
CA PRO A 516 -0.50 21.77 4.67
C PRO A 516 0.80 21.10 4.20
N ILE A 517 0.85 20.72 2.92
CA ILE A 517 2.05 20.20 2.27
C ILE A 517 2.93 21.36 1.80
N PRO A 518 4.15 21.52 2.36
CA PRO A 518 5.07 22.57 1.96
C PRO A 518 5.53 22.38 0.51
N GLY A 519 5.44 23.43 -0.28
CA GLY A 519 5.97 23.46 -1.63
C GLY A 519 6.41 24.84 -2.04
N ARG A 520 6.73 24.97 -3.32
CA ARG A 520 7.23 26.22 -3.88
C ARG A 520 6.84 26.33 -5.33
N ILE A 521 6.52 27.55 -5.77
CA ILE A 521 6.35 27.88 -7.18
C ILE A 521 7.58 28.61 -7.72
N TYR A 522 7.80 28.41 -9.02
CA TYR A 522 8.89 28.96 -9.79
C TYR A 522 8.38 29.54 -11.10
N LEU A 523 8.76 30.78 -11.42
CA LEU A 523 8.71 31.32 -12.78
C LEU A 523 10.14 31.54 -13.25
N LEU A 524 10.52 30.86 -14.33
CA LEU A 524 11.83 30.90 -14.94
C LEU A 524 11.73 31.52 -16.33
N GLN A 525 12.63 32.45 -16.66
CA GLN A 525 12.72 33.04 -17.99
C GLN A 525 13.88 32.42 -18.75
N ARG A 526 13.67 31.98 -20.00
CA ARG A 526 14.77 31.54 -20.86
C ARG A 526 15.71 32.73 -21.11
N VAL A 527 17.01 32.50 -20.95
CA VAL A 527 18.05 33.49 -21.22
C VAL A 527 18.63 33.21 -22.59
N ASP A 528 18.76 34.24 -23.41
CA ASP A 528 19.44 34.13 -24.70
C ASP A 528 20.95 33.95 -24.49
N THR A 529 21.45 32.76 -24.78
CA THR A 529 22.88 32.42 -24.67
C THR A 529 23.71 33.00 -25.83
N ALA A 530 23.09 33.63 -26.84
CA ALA A 530 23.79 34.28 -27.95
C ALA A 530 24.43 35.64 -27.59
N SER A 531 24.29 36.11 -26.34
CA SER A 531 24.83 37.39 -25.86
C SER A 531 26.05 37.29 -24.92
N SER A 532 26.70 36.13 -24.84
CA SER A 532 27.96 35.94 -24.07
C SER A 532 29.21 36.01 -24.93
#